data_AF-A0A1M5P9G2-F1
#
_entry.id   AF-A0A1M5P9G2-F1
#
_cell.length_a   1.000
_cell.length_b   1.000
_cell.length_c   1.000
_cell.angle_alpha   90.00
_cell.angle_beta   90.00
_cell.angle_gamma   90.00
#
_symmetry.space_group_name_H-M   'P 1'
#
loop_
_entity.id
_entity.type
_entity.pdbx_description
1 polymer ?
#
loop_
_entity_poly.entity_id
_entity_poly.type
_entity_poly.pdbx_seq_one_letter_code
_entity_poly.pdbx_strand_id
1 'polypeptide(L)'
;MSGEMNLSIKDLKLVSERQKLVDVLMDPNQYAEKVLKGGKVVNVITREIYEADVAIHGEYILMVGDCSSLIGPNTEVYDMQGKYICPGFIDSHMHFESAMLTITEFSRLSIPTGTTCLISDPHEIGNVLGPMGIKAMCEEAALMPQHVFSRVPALTPDSPGLETAGYNITSKDLPEMLNYPTVSGIGETQGVSAAKDVYKHNPAVFRDTIVSTVYARSLGKKVDGNAPELFGPHLAAHIIAGGTDVSCHETTTKEEMMEKLRYGVYVLMREGSTQRNMPECIRAITEEGMDSRRAILATDDMLAEDIAKYGHMNDIIRRTIKQGVDPVEAIQMATINPATWHGLDEIGVLAPGKLADIAVIEGKLEDMNVSEVFLKGQLVAKDGKLLIDLPRYTYPDYVKHSVKRAPVKPEELKVKCDKEGKVTVRCIGLIVDQNLTDAVEAEMVAEGGYVKPDIENDLLPIAVVGRHGQPDIGATFVKGFGLKAGAIAETVSHDTHNIIVMGTNYEDMALAVNRIIELQGGLVLVKDGKVIGELPLRIGGLMTDEHTAEELTEIMSNLTRMAAEELGCKVHAPFMHLAFLSLSTSPKWKITDKGVIDANNYCVIPTIKE
;
A
#
# COMPACT_ATOMS: atom_id res chain seq x y z
N MET A 1 8.23 29.18 42.45
CA MET A 1 6.98 28.70 41.84
C MET A 1 7.32 27.49 41.01
N SER A 2 7.23 26.29 41.58
CA SER A 2 7.45 25.04 40.86
C SER A 2 6.56 24.00 41.50
N GLY A 3 5.31 23.92 41.03
CA GLY A 3 4.61 22.65 41.14
C GLY A 3 5.46 21.64 40.36
N GLU A 4 5.81 20.52 40.98
CA GLU A 4 6.57 19.46 40.33
C GLU A 4 5.85 19.07 39.03
N MET A 5 6.50 19.32 37.89
CA MET A 5 6.00 18.85 36.61
C MET A 5 6.09 17.32 36.61
N ASN A 6 4.95 16.64 36.67
CA ASN A 6 4.88 15.19 36.51
C ASN A 6 5.15 14.82 35.05
N LEU A 7 6.42 14.59 34.72
CA LEU A 7 6.87 14.08 33.42
C LEU A 7 6.80 12.55 33.38
N SER A 8 6.51 11.98 32.20
CA SER A 8 6.56 10.54 32.02
C SER A 8 8.01 10.02 32.03
N ILE A 9 8.22 8.70 32.20
CA ILE A 9 9.56 8.09 32.08
C ILE A 9 10.18 8.38 30.71
N LYS A 10 9.37 8.36 29.64
CA LYS A 10 9.82 8.70 28.28
C LYS A 10 10.33 10.14 28.21
N ASP A 11 9.60 11.08 28.81
CA ASP A 11 9.98 12.50 28.81
C ASP A 11 11.26 12.72 29.63
N LEU A 12 11.41 12.06 30.78
CA LEU A 12 12.62 12.13 31.58
C LEU A 12 13.84 11.58 30.85
N LYS A 13 13.67 10.48 30.09
CA LYS A 13 14.73 9.95 29.21
C LYS A 13 15.12 10.98 28.15
N LEU A 14 14.15 11.59 27.48
CA LEU A 14 14.38 12.63 26.47
C LEU A 14 15.08 13.87 27.06
N VAL A 15 14.75 14.27 28.30
CA VAL A 15 15.47 15.34 29.01
C VAL A 15 16.95 14.99 29.17
N SER A 16 17.25 13.77 29.60
CA SER A 16 18.65 13.32 29.76
C SER A 16 19.38 13.24 28.43
N GLU A 17 18.74 12.75 27.37
CA GLU A 17 19.33 12.66 26.03
C GLU A 17 19.63 14.06 25.48
N ARG A 18 18.68 15.00 25.55
CA ARG A 18 18.88 16.37 25.11
C ARG A 18 19.96 17.10 25.91
N GLN A 19 20.04 16.87 27.22
CA GLN A 19 21.13 17.42 28.03
C GLN A 19 22.50 16.94 27.51
N LYS A 20 22.65 15.64 27.20
CA LYS A 20 23.90 15.12 26.63
C LYS A 20 24.24 15.76 25.29
N LEU A 21 23.27 15.99 24.41
CA LEU A 21 23.52 16.68 23.13
C LEU A 21 24.06 18.10 23.35
N VAL A 22 23.50 18.83 24.32
CA VAL A 22 23.99 20.16 24.70
C VAL A 22 25.39 20.09 25.30
N ASP A 23 25.65 19.13 26.20
CA ASP A 23 26.95 18.95 26.83
C ASP A 23 28.05 18.68 25.79
N VAL A 24 27.77 17.84 24.78
CA VAL A 24 28.71 17.55 23.67
C VAL A 24 29.03 18.79 22.84
N LEU A 25 28.07 19.69 22.66
CA LEU A 25 28.27 20.94 21.92
C LEU A 25 28.98 22.02 22.74
N MET A 26 28.76 22.06 24.06
CA MET A 26 29.21 23.16 24.92
C MET A 26 30.52 22.86 25.67
N ASP A 27 30.85 21.59 25.92
CA ASP A 27 32.12 21.19 26.55
C ASP A 27 33.18 20.92 25.47
N PRO A 28 34.28 21.71 25.42
CA PRO A 28 35.32 21.54 24.40
C PRO A 28 36.11 20.22 24.51
N ASN A 29 35.87 19.42 25.56
CA ASN A 29 36.48 18.10 25.73
C ASN A 29 35.56 16.94 25.32
N GLN A 30 34.36 17.25 24.83
CA GLN A 30 33.41 16.27 24.31
C GLN A 30 33.34 16.37 22.78
N TYR A 31 32.99 15.26 22.15
CA TYR A 31 33.04 15.09 20.70
C TYR A 31 31.81 14.33 20.21
N ALA A 32 31.48 14.52 18.93
CA ALA A 32 30.43 13.74 18.28
C ALA A 32 30.84 12.26 18.20
N GLU A 33 29.84 11.36 18.21
CA GLU A 33 30.10 9.94 17.97
C GLU A 33 30.42 9.70 16.50
N LYS A 34 29.70 10.37 15.60
CA LYS A 34 29.91 10.28 14.15
C LYS A 34 29.88 11.66 13.50
N VAL A 35 30.67 11.83 12.44
CA VAL A 35 30.61 13.01 11.57
C VAL A 35 30.60 12.56 10.11
N LEU A 36 29.56 12.96 9.39
CA LEU A 36 29.51 12.87 7.92
C LEU A 36 30.19 14.13 7.36
N LYS A 37 31.39 13.99 6.80
CA LYS A 37 32.29 15.12 6.53
C LYS A 37 32.37 15.48 5.05
N GLY A 38 32.23 16.76 4.73
CA GLY A 38 32.52 17.34 3.42
C GLY A 38 31.48 17.03 2.34
N GLY A 39 30.22 16.85 2.71
CA GLY A 39 29.14 16.55 1.78
C GLY A 39 28.31 17.76 1.39
N LYS A 40 27.48 17.58 0.35
CA LYS A 40 26.47 18.56 -0.07
C LYS A 40 25.17 18.29 0.65
N VAL A 41 24.88 19.08 1.69
CA VAL A 41 23.63 18.94 2.44
C VAL A 41 22.47 19.48 1.62
N VAL A 42 21.45 18.65 1.40
CA VAL A 42 20.19 19.04 0.78
C VAL A 42 19.26 19.58 1.86
N ASN A 43 19.19 20.91 1.99
CA ASN A 43 18.37 21.56 2.99
C ASN A 43 16.94 21.77 2.46
N VAL A 44 16.08 20.83 2.81
CA VAL A 44 14.64 20.82 2.47
C VAL A 44 13.83 21.90 3.19
N ILE A 45 14.40 22.66 4.13
CA ILE A 45 13.71 23.78 4.79
C ILE A 45 13.90 25.05 3.98
N THR A 46 15.14 25.36 3.60
CA THR A 46 15.51 26.59 2.88
C THR A 46 15.56 26.42 1.36
N ARG A 47 15.35 25.20 0.85
CA ARG A 47 15.35 24.83 -0.57
C ARG A 47 16.69 25.14 -1.25
N GLU A 48 17.79 24.74 -0.61
CA GLU A 48 19.14 24.95 -1.12
C GLU A 48 20.03 23.73 -0.90
N ILE A 49 21.17 23.71 -1.60
CA ILE A 49 22.21 22.70 -1.46
C ILE A 49 23.53 23.44 -1.17
N TYR A 50 24.21 23.08 -0.09
CA TYR A 50 25.49 23.68 0.30
C TYR A 50 26.44 22.65 0.91
N GLU A 51 27.75 22.94 0.83
CA GLU A 51 28.79 22.13 1.45
C GLU A 51 28.74 22.28 2.98
N ALA A 52 28.62 21.17 3.69
CA ALA A 52 28.62 21.14 5.15
C ALA A 52 28.91 19.71 5.68
N ASP A 53 29.25 19.64 6.96
CA ASP A 53 29.30 18.39 7.70
C ASP A 53 27.98 18.18 8.47
N VAL A 54 27.71 16.92 8.85
CA VAL A 54 26.63 16.57 9.77
C VAL A 54 27.22 15.80 10.95
N ALA A 55 27.15 16.38 12.15
CA ALA A 55 27.59 15.74 13.39
C ALA A 55 26.42 15.03 14.08
N ILE A 56 26.68 13.82 14.58
CA ILE A 56 25.67 12.93 15.18
C ILE A 56 26.18 12.42 16.54
N HIS A 57 25.29 12.37 17.53
CA HIS A 57 25.56 11.76 18.83
C HIS A 57 24.35 10.96 19.30
N GLY A 58 24.57 9.67 19.59
CA GLY A 58 23.48 8.71 19.77
C GLY A 58 22.60 8.65 18.52
N GLU A 59 21.31 8.91 18.71
CA GLU A 59 20.31 8.87 17.62
C GLU A 59 20.13 10.20 16.90
N TYR A 60 20.74 11.29 17.40
CA TYR A 60 20.36 12.66 17.05
C TYR A 60 21.44 13.40 16.28
N ILE A 61 20.98 14.26 15.37
CA ILE A 61 21.82 15.28 14.71
C ILE A 61 22.15 16.35 15.75
N LEU A 62 23.43 16.63 15.95
CA LEU A 62 23.91 17.73 16.80
C LEU A 62 23.81 19.07 16.07
N MET A 63 24.43 19.12 14.89
CA MET A 63 24.45 20.31 14.04
C MET A 63 24.79 19.96 12.59
N VAL A 64 24.47 20.90 11.70
CA VAL A 64 24.85 20.91 10.29
C VAL A 64 25.71 22.14 10.05
N GLY A 65 26.90 21.98 9.50
CA GLY A 65 27.87 23.07 9.31
C GLY A 65 29.31 22.59 9.45
N ASP A 66 30.22 23.46 9.88
CA ASP A 66 31.60 23.05 10.21
C ASP A 66 31.61 22.25 11.52
N CYS A 67 31.90 20.95 11.42
CA CYS A 67 31.95 20.04 12.56
C CYS A 67 33.38 19.72 12.99
N SER A 68 34.39 20.46 12.52
CA SER A 68 35.81 20.19 12.79
C SER A 68 36.15 20.13 14.28
N SER A 69 35.51 20.96 15.10
CA SER A 69 35.71 20.97 16.56
C SER A 69 35.07 19.78 17.28
N LEU A 70 34.14 19.07 16.62
CA LEU A 70 33.44 17.91 17.17
C LEU A 70 34.09 16.58 16.79
N ILE A 71 35.20 16.61 16.04
CA ILE A 71 35.97 15.41 15.67
C ILE A 71 37.06 15.16 16.71
N GLY A 72 36.85 14.15 17.54
CA GLY A 72 37.80 13.70 18.55
C GLY A 72 38.48 12.36 18.20
N PRO A 73 39.31 11.83 19.10
CA PRO A 73 40.05 10.58 18.88
C PRO A 73 39.19 9.34 18.60
N ASN A 74 37.95 9.33 19.09
CA ASN A 74 37.02 8.20 18.97
C ASN A 74 35.84 8.48 18.03
N THR A 75 35.83 9.64 17.36
CA THR A 75 34.75 10.00 16.43
C THR A 75 34.90 9.20 15.14
N GLU A 76 33.84 8.51 14.73
CA GLU A 76 33.78 7.87 13.42
C GLU A 76 33.55 8.93 12.34
N VAL A 77 34.51 9.10 11.43
CA VAL A 77 34.41 10.08 10.34
C VAL A 77 34.10 9.36 9.03
N TYR A 78 32.98 9.72 8.42
CA TYR A 78 32.53 9.20 7.13
C TYR A 78 32.79 10.26 6.06
N ASP A 79 33.53 9.90 5.00
CA ASP A 79 33.85 10.81 3.91
C ASP A 79 32.66 10.96 2.95
N MET A 80 32.13 12.18 2.88
CA MET A 80 31.00 12.56 2.04
C MET A 80 31.43 13.44 0.86
N GLN A 81 32.72 13.57 0.58
CA GLN A 81 33.19 14.41 -0.51
C GLN A 81 32.53 14.02 -1.84
N GLY A 82 31.87 14.99 -2.48
CA GLY A 82 31.17 14.80 -3.75
C GLY A 82 29.82 14.07 -3.65
N LYS A 83 29.38 13.67 -2.46
CA LYS A 83 28.06 13.06 -2.20
C LYS A 83 27.06 14.09 -1.69
N TYR A 84 25.78 13.78 -1.82
CA TYR A 84 24.68 14.58 -1.24
C TYR A 84 24.16 13.91 0.03
N ILE A 85 23.87 14.69 1.05
CA ILE A 85 23.30 14.24 2.32
C ILE A 85 21.86 14.74 2.40
N CYS A 86 20.91 13.81 2.33
CA CYS A 86 19.47 14.08 2.35
C CYS A 86 18.83 13.54 3.64
N PRO A 87 17.71 14.11 4.12
CA PRO A 87 16.86 13.40 5.07
C PRO A 87 16.40 12.06 4.47
N GLY A 88 16.23 11.06 5.32
CA GLY A 88 15.64 9.77 4.93
C GLY A 88 14.23 9.93 4.36
N PHE A 89 13.89 9.10 3.38
CA PHE A 89 12.63 9.23 2.63
C PHE A 89 11.46 8.59 3.38
N ILE A 90 10.29 9.19 3.22
CA ILE A 90 9.03 8.77 3.81
C ILE A 90 8.11 8.33 2.68
N ASP A 91 7.64 7.09 2.75
CA ASP A 91 6.50 6.65 1.96
C ASP A 91 5.21 6.86 2.76
N SER A 92 4.34 7.70 2.22
CA SER A 92 3.19 8.25 2.96
C SER A 92 1.92 7.41 2.91
N HIS A 93 1.85 6.43 2.02
CA HIS A 93 0.71 5.53 1.90
C HIS A 93 1.10 4.30 1.09
N MET A 94 0.94 3.12 1.69
CA MET A 94 1.29 1.84 1.07
C MET A 94 0.63 0.64 1.74
N HIS A 95 0.69 -0.51 1.08
CA HIS A 95 0.20 -1.79 1.60
C HIS A 95 1.31 -2.86 1.50
N PHE A 96 1.68 -3.49 2.62
CA PHE A 96 2.70 -4.55 2.62
C PHE A 96 2.17 -5.81 1.93
N GLU A 97 0.87 -6.04 2.07
CA GLU A 97 0.12 -7.15 1.54
C GLU A 97 0.20 -7.24 0.01
N SER A 98 0.24 -6.10 -0.69
CA SER A 98 0.38 -6.02 -2.15
C SER A 98 1.74 -6.49 -2.66
N ALA A 99 2.78 -6.37 -1.82
CA ALA A 99 4.09 -6.97 -2.09
C ALA A 99 4.14 -8.47 -1.75
N MET A 100 3.11 -9.00 -1.09
CA MET A 100 3.02 -10.36 -0.54
C MET A 100 4.13 -10.69 0.49
N LEU A 101 4.81 -9.67 1.01
CA LEU A 101 5.93 -9.78 1.94
C LEU A 101 5.52 -9.36 3.35
N THR A 102 6.13 -9.98 4.35
CA THR A 102 6.11 -9.44 5.71
C THR A 102 6.75 -8.05 5.77
N ILE A 103 6.45 -7.28 6.81
CA ILE A 103 7.06 -5.95 7.03
C ILE A 103 8.58 -6.09 7.13
N THR A 104 9.07 -7.17 7.73
CA THR A 104 10.49 -7.50 7.84
C THR A 104 11.15 -7.61 6.46
N GLU A 105 10.59 -8.42 5.56
CA GLU A 105 11.19 -8.65 4.24
C GLU A 105 10.96 -7.47 3.28
N PHE A 106 9.84 -6.74 3.40
CA PHE A 106 9.67 -5.48 2.69
C PHE A 106 10.74 -4.46 3.09
N SER A 107 11.00 -4.34 4.40
CA SER A 107 12.03 -3.43 4.93
C SER A 107 13.44 -3.80 4.45
N ARG A 108 13.71 -5.08 4.18
CA ARG A 108 14.97 -5.56 3.59
C ARG A 108 15.20 -4.95 2.20
N LEU A 109 14.14 -4.78 1.41
CA LEU A 109 14.19 -4.14 0.10
C LEU A 109 14.18 -2.60 0.20
N SER A 110 13.36 -2.02 1.09
CA SER A 110 13.15 -0.57 1.13
C SER A 110 14.31 0.20 1.77
N ILE A 111 14.89 -0.30 2.88
CA ILE A 111 15.92 0.43 3.65
C ILE A 111 17.13 0.78 2.79
N PRO A 112 17.75 -0.15 2.01
CA PRO A 112 18.92 0.17 1.20
C PRO A 112 18.68 1.22 0.12
N THR A 113 17.41 1.53 -0.18
CA THR A 113 17.00 2.54 -1.15
C THR A 113 16.73 3.91 -0.51
N GLY A 114 17.05 4.09 0.78
CA GLY A 114 16.97 5.37 1.48
C GLY A 114 15.60 5.68 2.09
N THR A 115 14.62 4.78 1.99
CA THR A 115 13.36 4.90 2.72
C THR A 115 13.58 4.54 4.19
N THR A 116 13.30 5.49 5.08
CA THR A 116 13.47 5.34 6.53
C THR A 116 12.15 5.39 7.30
N CYS A 117 11.06 5.76 6.61
CA CYS A 117 9.72 5.73 7.18
C CYS A 117 8.68 5.20 6.19
N LEU A 118 7.81 4.31 6.67
CA LEU A 118 6.69 3.73 5.95
C LEU A 118 5.39 4.00 6.71
N ILE A 119 4.38 4.51 6.02
CA ILE A 119 3.02 4.66 6.52
C ILE A 119 2.13 3.67 5.78
N SER A 120 1.73 2.60 6.47
CA SER A 120 0.96 1.51 5.89
C SER A 120 -0.49 1.53 6.30
N ASP A 121 -1.40 1.20 5.39
CA ASP A 121 -2.79 0.89 5.70
C ASP A 121 -3.03 -0.64 5.63
N PRO A 122 -3.21 -1.32 6.78
CA PRO A 122 -3.45 -2.75 6.84
C PRO A 122 -4.93 -3.10 6.58
N HIS A 123 -5.59 -2.41 5.64
CA HIS A 123 -7.01 -2.65 5.32
C HIS A 123 -7.24 -4.06 4.76
N GLU A 124 -6.22 -4.64 4.13
CA GLU A 124 -6.27 -5.94 3.49
C GLU A 124 -6.42 -7.05 4.54
N ILE A 125 -5.48 -7.12 5.50
CA ILE A 125 -5.62 -8.05 6.63
C ILE A 125 -6.81 -7.69 7.53
N GLY A 126 -7.19 -6.40 7.57
CA GLY A 126 -8.38 -5.90 8.26
C GLY A 126 -9.67 -6.51 7.70
N ASN A 127 -9.80 -6.57 6.38
CA ASN A 127 -10.91 -7.23 5.70
C ASN A 127 -10.96 -8.73 6.01
N VAL A 128 -9.82 -9.42 6.11
CA VAL A 128 -9.80 -10.87 6.38
C VAL A 128 -10.04 -11.22 7.86
N LEU A 129 -9.31 -10.57 8.76
CA LEU A 129 -9.20 -10.98 10.16
C LEU A 129 -9.64 -9.90 11.15
N GLY A 130 -9.92 -8.69 10.69
CA GLY A 130 -10.34 -7.59 11.55
C GLY A 130 -9.24 -7.12 12.52
N PRO A 131 -9.62 -6.63 13.72
CA PRO A 131 -8.70 -6.06 14.69
C PRO A 131 -7.52 -6.97 15.08
N MET A 132 -7.70 -8.29 15.09
CA MET A 132 -6.65 -9.24 15.48
C MET A 132 -5.56 -9.41 14.40
N GLY A 133 -5.92 -9.33 13.11
CA GLY A 133 -4.94 -9.33 12.02
C GLY A 133 -4.11 -8.05 12.02
N ILE A 134 -4.81 -6.90 12.13
CA ILE A 134 -4.19 -5.58 12.22
C ILE A 134 -3.22 -5.50 13.39
N LYS A 135 -3.61 -6.03 14.56
CA LYS A 135 -2.76 -6.05 15.75
C LYS A 135 -1.46 -6.83 15.52
N ALA A 136 -1.51 -7.97 14.84
CA ALA A 136 -0.32 -8.77 14.54
C ALA A 136 0.66 -8.02 13.62
N MET A 137 0.16 -7.34 12.59
CA MET A 137 1.00 -6.49 11.73
C MET A 137 1.58 -5.29 12.49
N CYS A 138 0.79 -4.64 13.35
CA CYS A 138 1.28 -3.54 14.19
C CYS A 138 2.36 -3.99 15.18
N GLU A 139 2.27 -5.21 15.70
CA GLU A 139 3.30 -5.81 16.55
C GLU A 139 4.60 -6.09 15.78
N GLU A 140 4.52 -6.57 14.53
CA GLU A 140 5.71 -6.67 13.65
C GLU A 140 6.30 -5.29 13.35
N ALA A 141 5.46 -4.32 12.97
CA ALA A 141 5.87 -2.95 12.65
C ALA A 141 6.66 -2.30 13.81
N ALA A 142 6.24 -2.55 15.06
CA ALA A 142 6.90 -2.02 16.25
C ALA A 142 8.30 -2.59 16.50
N LEU A 143 8.67 -3.70 15.87
CA LEU A 143 10.00 -4.30 15.97
C LEU A 143 11.00 -3.69 14.98
N MET A 144 10.52 -3.04 13.91
CA MET A 144 11.39 -2.58 12.84
C MET A 144 12.36 -1.48 13.30
N PRO A 145 13.60 -1.47 12.77
CA PRO A 145 14.57 -0.42 13.10
C PRO A 145 14.18 0.92 12.48
N GLN A 146 13.61 0.89 11.27
CA GLN A 146 13.02 2.04 10.57
C GLN A 146 11.63 2.40 11.13
N HIS A 147 11.13 3.57 10.80
CA HIS A 147 9.83 4.02 11.29
C HIS A 147 8.69 3.38 10.49
N VAL A 148 7.93 2.46 11.08
CA VAL A 148 6.73 1.88 10.44
C VAL A 148 5.51 2.25 11.25
N PHE A 149 4.60 3.03 10.65
CA PHE A 149 3.33 3.43 11.27
C PHE A 149 2.15 2.84 10.50
N SER A 150 1.10 2.48 11.23
CA SER A 150 -0.14 1.98 10.63
C SER A 150 -1.26 3.01 10.66
N ARG A 151 -2.09 2.97 9.63
CA ARG A 151 -3.31 3.75 9.45
C ARG A 151 -4.47 2.76 9.36
N VAL A 152 -5.15 2.51 10.46
CA VAL A 152 -6.11 1.39 10.52
C VAL A 152 -7.38 1.70 9.71
N PRO A 153 -7.98 0.71 9.02
CA PRO A 153 -9.25 0.90 8.33
C PRO A 153 -10.34 1.30 9.31
N ALA A 154 -11.26 2.16 8.86
CA ALA A 154 -12.42 2.58 9.65
C ALA A 154 -13.72 1.87 9.25
N LEU A 155 -13.71 1.13 8.14
CA LEU A 155 -14.83 0.39 7.60
C LEU A 155 -14.28 -0.84 6.87
N THR A 156 -14.84 -2.01 7.14
CA THR A 156 -14.73 -3.19 6.27
C THR A 156 -16.06 -3.94 6.29
N PRO A 157 -16.50 -4.58 5.20
CA PRO A 157 -16.02 -4.33 3.83
C PRO A 157 -16.32 -2.90 3.38
N ASP A 158 -15.69 -2.46 2.30
CA ASP A 158 -15.86 -1.10 1.77
C ASP A 158 -17.23 -0.85 1.14
N SER A 159 -17.86 -1.91 0.61
CA SER A 159 -19.24 -1.88 0.11
C SER A 159 -20.19 -2.79 0.91
N PRO A 160 -20.55 -2.44 2.17
CA PRO A 160 -21.42 -3.27 2.99
C PRO A 160 -22.72 -3.65 2.28
N GLY A 161 -22.97 -4.96 2.20
CA GLY A 161 -24.15 -5.55 1.54
C GLY A 161 -23.93 -5.97 0.09
N LEU A 162 -22.86 -5.54 -0.57
CA LEU A 162 -22.49 -5.97 -1.92
C LEU A 162 -21.44 -7.09 -1.92
N GLU A 163 -20.81 -7.33 -0.77
CA GLU A 163 -19.70 -8.27 -0.58
C GLU A 163 -19.60 -8.71 0.88
N THR A 164 -18.81 -9.74 1.13
CA THR A 164 -18.61 -10.31 2.48
C THR A 164 -17.13 -10.35 2.86
N ALA A 165 -16.73 -9.47 3.78
CA ALA A 165 -15.43 -9.53 4.47
C ALA A 165 -15.41 -10.63 5.54
N GLY A 166 -14.22 -10.98 6.02
CA GLY A 166 -14.03 -11.88 7.16
C GLY A 166 -14.29 -11.24 8.51
N TYR A 167 -14.22 -9.92 8.58
CA TYR A 167 -14.67 -9.12 9.72
C TYR A 167 -15.30 -7.81 9.24
N ASN A 168 -16.36 -7.36 9.90
CA ASN A 168 -16.99 -6.08 9.60
C ASN A 168 -16.50 -5.01 10.59
N ILE A 169 -15.44 -4.28 10.22
CA ILE A 169 -14.92 -3.17 11.01
C ILE A 169 -15.90 -2.00 10.92
N THR A 170 -16.17 -1.39 12.08
CA THR A 170 -16.98 -0.19 12.20
C THR A 170 -16.36 0.77 13.21
N SER A 171 -17.00 1.92 13.43
CA SER A 171 -16.59 2.88 14.44
C SER A 171 -16.45 2.30 15.87
N LYS A 172 -17.04 1.12 16.14
CA LYS A 172 -16.97 0.45 17.45
C LYS A 172 -15.61 -0.17 17.74
N ASP A 173 -14.84 -0.47 16.71
CA ASP A 173 -13.55 -1.17 16.82
C ASP A 173 -12.39 -0.18 16.98
N LEU A 174 -12.58 1.08 16.56
CA LEU A 174 -11.54 2.11 16.65
C LEU A 174 -10.96 2.36 18.04
N PRO A 175 -11.74 2.35 19.15
CA PRO A 175 -11.17 2.50 20.48
C PRO A 175 -10.10 1.45 20.80
N GLU A 176 -10.22 0.24 20.25
CA GLU A 176 -9.18 -0.79 20.40
C GLU A 176 -8.03 -0.54 19.43
N MET A 177 -8.33 -0.45 18.13
CA MET A 177 -7.31 -0.42 17.08
C MET A 177 -6.39 0.82 17.14
N LEU A 178 -6.93 1.99 17.51
CA LEU A 178 -6.13 3.21 17.62
C LEU A 178 -5.12 3.18 18.80
N ASN A 179 -5.23 2.20 19.70
CA ASN A 179 -4.31 1.99 20.82
C ASN A 179 -3.22 0.94 20.52
N TYR A 180 -3.23 0.30 19.35
CA TYR A 180 -2.17 -0.63 18.97
C TYR A 180 -0.82 0.09 18.80
N PRO A 181 0.30 -0.64 18.94
CA PRO A 181 1.63 -0.10 18.67
C PRO A 181 1.68 0.56 17.29
N THR A 182 2.42 1.66 17.18
CA THR A 182 2.69 2.39 15.93
C THR A 182 1.48 2.85 15.11
N VAL A 183 0.24 2.71 15.60
CA VAL A 183 -0.94 3.25 14.92
C VAL A 183 -0.97 4.79 15.02
N SER A 184 -0.96 5.44 13.87
CA SER A 184 -0.91 6.90 13.73
C SER A 184 -2.26 7.52 13.36
N GLY A 185 -3.23 6.72 12.94
CA GLY A 185 -4.59 7.18 12.66
C GLY A 185 -5.43 6.22 11.83
N ILE A 186 -6.37 6.79 11.07
CA ILE A 186 -7.27 6.04 10.19
C ILE A 186 -6.71 6.04 8.77
N GLY A 187 -6.76 4.88 8.13
CA GLY A 187 -6.44 4.62 6.74
C GLY A 187 -7.42 5.22 5.77
N GLU A 188 -7.35 4.77 4.53
CA GLU A 188 -8.19 5.29 3.48
C GLU A 188 -9.68 5.04 3.74
N THR A 189 -10.53 5.98 3.30
CA THR A 189 -11.97 5.96 3.59
C THR A 189 -12.77 5.59 2.34
N GLN A 190 -12.50 4.40 1.80
CA GLN A 190 -13.05 3.90 0.54
C GLN A 190 -14.57 3.78 0.52
N GLY A 191 -15.18 3.41 1.65
CA GLY A 191 -16.64 3.30 1.74
C GLY A 191 -17.42 4.58 1.41
N VAL A 192 -16.77 5.75 1.33
CA VAL A 192 -17.39 7.02 0.91
C VAL A 192 -16.83 7.58 -0.41
N SER A 193 -16.13 6.75 -1.20
CA SER A 193 -15.57 7.13 -2.52
C SER A 193 -16.66 7.37 -3.57
N ALA A 194 -17.69 6.52 -3.64
CA ALA A 194 -18.87 6.75 -4.48
C ALA A 194 -19.92 7.62 -3.75
N ALA A 195 -19.52 8.82 -3.32
CA ALA A 195 -20.22 9.64 -2.33
C ALA A 195 -21.73 9.77 -2.56
N LYS A 196 -22.16 10.01 -3.80
CA LYS A 196 -23.57 10.19 -4.15
C LYS A 196 -24.37 8.89 -4.00
N ASP A 197 -23.87 7.79 -4.54
CA ASP A 197 -24.60 6.54 -4.65
C ASP A 197 -24.60 5.81 -3.30
N VAL A 198 -23.48 5.82 -2.58
CA VAL A 198 -23.42 5.36 -1.18
C VAL A 198 -24.38 6.17 -0.30
N TYR A 199 -24.39 7.50 -0.39
CA TYR A 199 -25.31 8.30 0.44
C TYR A 199 -26.79 7.98 0.15
N LYS A 200 -27.13 7.75 -1.12
CA LYS A 200 -28.50 7.44 -1.54
C LYS A 200 -28.95 6.04 -1.11
N HIS A 201 -28.07 5.05 -1.21
CA HIS A 201 -28.41 3.64 -1.04
C HIS A 201 -28.03 3.08 0.32
N ASN A 202 -26.99 3.62 0.96
CA ASN A 202 -26.46 3.19 2.25
C ASN A 202 -25.90 4.37 3.09
N PRO A 203 -26.74 5.34 3.51
CA PRO A 203 -26.29 6.52 4.26
C PRO A 203 -25.68 6.20 5.64
N ALA A 204 -25.86 4.98 6.14
CA ALA A 204 -25.25 4.53 7.38
C ALA A 204 -23.71 4.48 7.28
N VAL A 205 -23.16 4.18 6.10
CA VAL A 205 -21.71 4.19 5.84
C VAL A 205 -21.13 5.58 6.12
N PHE A 206 -21.70 6.63 5.53
CA PHE A 206 -21.31 8.02 5.82
C PHE A 206 -21.39 8.35 7.31
N ARG A 207 -22.47 7.93 7.97
CA ARG A 207 -22.68 8.22 9.38
C ARG A 207 -21.60 7.58 10.24
N ASP A 208 -21.23 6.34 9.96
CA ASP A 208 -20.21 5.57 10.67
C ASP A 208 -18.81 6.13 10.42
N THR A 209 -18.45 6.40 9.15
CA THR A 209 -17.19 7.08 8.79
C THR A 209 -17.03 8.39 9.55
N ILE A 210 -18.07 9.23 9.65
CA ILE A 210 -18.02 10.47 10.43
C ILE A 210 -17.80 10.20 11.93
N VAL A 211 -18.40 9.15 12.53
CA VAL A 211 -18.11 8.80 13.92
C VAL A 211 -16.63 8.46 14.07
N SER A 212 -16.14 7.60 13.18
CA SER A 212 -14.77 7.11 13.16
C SER A 212 -13.76 8.27 13.08
N THR A 213 -13.92 9.17 12.11
CA THR A 213 -13.00 10.28 11.88
C THR A 213 -13.07 11.33 12.99
N VAL A 214 -14.27 11.65 13.52
CA VAL A 214 -14.40 12.54 14.68
C VAL A 214 -13.71 11.93 15.91
N TYR A 215 -13.88 10.64 16.16
CA TYR A 215 -13.26 9.96 17.29
C TYR A 215 -11.72 9.96 17.17
N ALA A 216 -11.16 9.53 16.04
CA ALA A 216 -9.71 9.52 15.83
C ALA A 216 -9.10 10.92 16.00
N ARG A 217 -9.74 11.95 15.44
CA ARG A 217 -9.27 13.33 15.58
C ARG A 217 -9.35 13.87 17.00
N SER A 218 -10.32 13.42 17.80
CA SER A 218 -10.39 13.77 19.22
C SER A 218 -9.17 13.27 20.02
N LEU A 219 -8.45 12.28 19.49
CA LEU A 219 -7.20 11.74 20.02
C LEU A 219 -5.95 12.34 19.36
N GLY A 220 -6.10 13.35 18.51
CA GLY A 220 -5.02 13.95 17.72
C GLY A 220 -4.49 13.08 16.58
N LYS A 221 -5.19 12.00 16.23
CA LYS A 221 -4.83 11.11 15.12
C LYS A 221 -5.27 11.72 13.78
N LYS A 222 -4.55 11.39 12.71
CA LYS A 222 -4.90 11.85 11.35
C LYS A 222 -5.82 10.85 10.64
N VAL A 223 -6.35 11.27 9.51
CA VAL A 223 -7.27 10.49 8.67
C VAL A 223 -6.81 10.60 7.23
N ASP A 224 -6.67 9.47 6.56
CA ASP A 224 -6.41 9.42 5.13
C ASP A 224 -7.73 9.25 4.33
N GLY A 225 -7.77 9.86 3.15
CA GLY A 225 -8.96 9.92 2.30
C GLY A 225 -8.83 9.06 1.05
N ASN A 226 -9.98 8.75 0.44
CA ASN A 226 -10.07 8.02 -0.82
C ASN A 226 -11.14 8.61 -1.76
N ALA A 227 -10.75 9.50 -2.67
CA ALA A 227 -11.70 10.29 -3.45
C ALA A 227 -11.38 10.29 -4.97
N PRO A 228 -11.45 9.14 -5.65
CA PRO A 228 -11.30 9.07 -7.10
C PRO A 228 -12.46 9.79 -7.80
N GLU A 229 -12.16 10.60 -8.82
CA GLU A 229 -13.16 11.25 -9.69
C GLU A 229 -14.20 12.14 -8.98
N LEU A 230 -13.95 12.53 -7.72
CA LEU A 230 -14.84 13.41 -6.97
C LEU A 230 -14.50 14.88 -7.19
N PHE A 231 -15.52 15.68 -7.52
CA PHE A 231 -15.45 17.12 -7.70
C PHE A 231 -16.59 17.85 -6.97
N GLY A 232 -16.40 19.15 -6.75
CA GLY A 232 -17.37 20.08 -6.19
C GLY A 232 -18.03 19.56 -4.91
N PRO A 233 -19.38 19.45 -4.87
CA PRO A 233 -20.09 19.06 -3.66
C PRO A 233 -19.77 17.63 -3.20
N HIS A 234 -19.42 16.71 -4.11
CA HIS A 234 -19.10 15.33 -3.73
C HIS A 234 -17.71 15.25 -3.06
N LEU A 235 -16.71 15.95 -3.62
CA LEU A 235 -15.38 16.06 -3.02
C LEU A 235 -15.47 16.76 -1.65
N ALA A 236 -16.23 17.84 -1.55
CA ALA A 236 -16.45 18.53 -0.28
C ALA A 236 -17.10 17.62 0.77
N ALA A 237 -18.09 16.81 0.38
CA ALA A 237 -18.72 15.83 1.28
C ALA A 237 -17.72 14.76 1.76
N HIS A 238 -16.88 14.23 0.86
CA HIS A 238 -15.83 13.28 1.20
C HIS A 238 -14.83 13.89 2.20
N ILE A 239 -14.34 15.12 1.95
CA ILE A 239 -13.41 15.82 2.85
C ILE A 239 -14.02 16.02 4.24
N ILE A 240 -15.31 16.39 4.32
CA ILE A 240 -16.00 16.57 5.59
C ILE A 240 -16.16 15.23 6.32
N ALA A 241 -16.52 14.17 5.60
CA ALA A 241 -16.63 12.82 6.18
C ALA A 241 -15.28 12.28 6.65
N GLY A 242 -14.22 12.56 5.89
CA GLY A 242 -12.81 12.27 6.18
C GLY A 242 -12.19 13.12 7.30
N GLY A 243 -12.97 13.96 7.99
CA GLY A 243 -12.50 14.70 9.16
C GLY A 243 -11.84 16.05 8.86
N THR A 244 -12.17 16.69 7.74
CA THR A 244 -11.88 18.10 7.36
C THR A 244 -10.43 18.53 7.14
N ASP A 245 -9.46 17.84 7.72
CA ASP A 245 -8.03 17.95 7.41
C ASP A 245 -7.55 16.53 7.12
N VAL A 246 -7.53 16.20 5.83
CA VAL A 246 -7.48 14.84 5.26
C VAL A 246 -6.47 14.79 4.11
N SER A 247 -5.91 13.62 3.86
CA SER A 247 -5.16 13.34 2.63
C SER A 247 -6.05 12.71 1.56
N CYS A 248 -5.50 12.49 0.37
CA CYS A 248 -6.11 11.63 -0.64
C CYS A 248 -5.01 11.10 -1.57
N HIS A 249 -4.98 9.78 -1.77
CA HIS A 249 -4.06 9.13 -2.70
C HIS A 249 -4.73 8.81 -4.06
N GLU A 250 -6.04 8.58 -4.07
CA GLU A 250 -6.83 8.40 -5.30
C GLU A 250 -7.04 9.72 -6.06
N THR A 251 -6.01 10.18 -6.76
CA THR A 251 -6.03 11.33 -7.68
C THR A 251 -5.41 10.90 -9.01
N THR A 252 -6.16 11.04 -10.10
CA THR A 252 -5.77 10.47 -11.40
C THR A 252 -5.51 11.51 -12.48
N THR A 253 -6.03 12.73 -12.32
CA THR A 253 -5.95 13.80 -13.32
C THR A 253 -5.35 15.08 -12.74
N LYS A 254 -4.77 15.91 -13.61
CA LYS A 254 -4.33 17.26 -13.25
C LYS A 254 -5.46 18.08 -12.62
N GLU A 255 -6.65 18.03 -13.21
CA GLU A 255 -7.81 18.80 -12.78
C GLU A 255 -8.27 18.42 -11.36
N GLU A 256 -8.29 17.12 -11.04
CA GLU A 256 -8.57 16.65 -9.68
C GLU A 256 -7.52 17.16 -8.69
N MET A 257 -6.23 17.04 -9.03
CA MET A 257 -5.17 17.51 -8.14
C MET A 257 -5.32 19.00 -7.85
N MET A 258 -5.62 19.82 -8.87
CA MET A 258 -5.83 21.25 -8.69
C MET A 258 -6.99 21.56 -7.74
N GLU A 259 -8.11 20.85 -7.85
CA GLU A 259 -9.26 21.08 -6.97
C GLU A 259 -9.01 20.59 -5.54
N LYS A 260 -8.41 19.41 -5.39
CA LYS A 260 -8.02 18.84 -4.09
C LYS A 260 -7.06 19.77 -3.34
N LEU A 261 -6.03 20.28 -4.02
CA LEU A 261 -5.11 21.28 -3.44
C LEU A 261 -5.84 22.57 -3.03
N ARG A 262 -6.79 23.07 -3.85
CA ARG A 262 -7.59 24.26 -3.53
C ARG A 262 -8.50 24.06 -2.31
N TYR A 263 -9.01 22.85 -2.10
CA TYR A 263 -9.73 22.49 -0.89
C TYR A 263 -8.83 22.17 0.31
N GLY A 264 -7.51 22.22 0.13
CA GLY A 264 -6.55 21.99 1.20
C GLY A 264 -6.31 20.51 1.49
N VAL A 265 -6.60 19.60 0.57
CA VAL A 265 -6.25 18.18 0.71
C VAL A 265 -4.72 18.01 0.60
N TYR A 266 -4.14 17.13 1.42
CA TYR A 266 -2.79 16.62 1.17
C TYR A 266 -2.87 15.55 0.08
N VAL A 267 -2.36 15.84 -1.12
CA VAL A 267 -2.44 14.94 -2.26
C VAL A 267 -1.23 14.00 -2.23
N LEU A 268 -1.49 12.72 -2.00
CA LEU A 268 -0.49 11.65 -2.00
C LEU A 268 -0.41 11.09 -3.44
N MET A 269 0.46 11.66 -4.26
CA MET A 269 0.62 11.26 -5.66
C MET A 269 1.25 9.88 -5.75
N ARG A 270 0.48 8.91 -6.24
CA ARG A 270 0.89 7.51 -6.38
C ARG A 270 1.79 7.28 -7.57
N GLU A 271 2.80 6.45 -7.37
CA GLU A 271 3.73 6.04 -8.42
C GLU A 271 4.24 4.59 -8.19
N GLY A 272 3.30 3.68 -7.94
CA GLY A 272 3.51 2.27 -7.67
C GLY A 272 3.70 1.39 -8.92
N SER A 273 3.46 0.09 -8.74
CA SER A 273 3.67 -0.91 -9.80
C SER A 273 2.62 -0.81 -10.91
N THR A 274 1.34 -0.69 -10.56
CA THR A 274 0.22 -0.63 -11.51
C THR A 274 -0.50 0.72 -11.52
N GLN A 275 -0.43 1.50 -10.44
CA GLN A 275 -1.00 2.85 -10.35
C GLN A 275 0.10 3.91 -10.50
N ARG A 276 0.20 4.50 -11.70
CA ARG A 276 1.20 5.53 -12.04
C ARG A 276 0.55 6.86 -12.39
N ASN A 277 0.01 7.54 -11.36
CA ASN A 277 -0.73 8.78 -11.54
C ASN A 277 0.12 10.04 -11.32
N MET A 278 1.29 9.91 -10.68
CA MET A 278 2.15 11.06 -10.38
C MET A 278 2.47 11.91 -11.62
N PRO A 279 2.83 11.36 -12.80
CA PRO A 279 3.13 12.17 -13.98
C PRO A 279 1.98 13.06 -14.45
N GLU A 280 0.73 12.61 -14.27
CA GLU A 280 -0.44 13.42 -14.64
C GLU A 280 -0.75 14.44 -13.54
N CYS A 281 -0.68 14.03 -12.27
CA CYS A 281 -0.96 14.88 -11.11
C CYS A 281 0.03 16.05 -10.98
N ILE A 282 1.34 15.77 -11.14
CA ILE A 282 2.42 16.73 -10.93
C ILE A 282 2.36 17.93 -11.88
N ARG A 283 1.64 17.81 -13.00
CA ARG A 283 1.37 18.90 -13.96
C ARG A 283 0.65 20.08 -13.32
N ALA A 284 -0.12 19.87 -12.24
CA ALA A 284 -0.69 20.96 -11.46
C ALA A 284 0.39 21.89 -10.86
N ILE A 285 1.59 21.37 -10.59
CA ILE A 285 2.72 22.14 -10.08
C ILE A 285 3.58 22.63 -11.25
N THR A 286 3.96 21.75 -12.18
CA THR A 286 4.92 22.09 -13.24
C THR A 286 4.34 22.97 -14.35
N GLU A 287 3.04 22.84 -14.68
CA GLU A 287 2.37 23.64 -15.71
C GLU A 287 1.61 24.82 -15.12
N GLU A 288 0.90 24.61 -14.01
CA GLU A 288 -0.03 25.61 -13.44
C GLU A 288 0.58 26.41 -12.26
N GLY A 289 1.78 26.05 -11.80
CA GLY A 289 2.50 26.76 -10.75
C GLY A 289 1.86 26.67 -9.36
N MET A 290 1.13 25.60 -9.05
CA MET A 290 0.56 25.39 -7.71
C MET A 290 1.64 25.10 -6.66
N ASP A 291 1.35 25.42 -5.39
CA ASP A 291 2.26 25.20 -4.27
C ASP A 291 2.41 23.70 -3.96
N SER A 292 3.66 23.21 -3.94
CA SER A 292 4.03 21.83 -3.73
C SER A 292 3.97 21.34 -2.27
N ARG A 293 3.77 22.21 -1.28
CA ARG A 293 3.80 21.86 0.16
C ARG A 293 2.77 20.81 0.59
N ARG A 294 1.69 20.64 -0.18
CA ARG A 294 0.66 19.61 0.02
C ARG A 294 0.69 18.50 -1.03
N ALA A 295 1.71 18.51 -1.90
CA ALA A 295 2.01 17.40 -2.78
C ALA A 295 3.03 16.49 -2.11
N ILE A 296 2.67 15.22 -2.00
CA ILE A 296 3.43 14.19 -1.31
C ILE A 296 3.55 13.00 -2.26
N LEU A 297 4.68 12.30 -2.25
CA LEU A 297 4.87 11.08 -3.03
C LEU A 297 4.47 9.87 -2.19
N ALA A 298 3.79 8.90 -2.80
CA ALA A 298 3.40 7.64 -2.16
C ALA A 298 3.50 6.49 -3.17
N THR A 299 3.63 5.27 -2.68
CA THR A 299 3.72 4.08 -3.53
C THR A 299 2.36 3.46 -3.81
N ASP A 300 1.47 3.44 -2.82
CA ASP A 300 0.22 2.65 -2.83
C ASP A 300 0.55 1.15 -2.92
N ASP A 301 0.18 0.48 -4.01
CA ASP A 301 0.55 -0.90 -4.28
C ASP A 301 1.90 -1.02 -5.00
N MET A 302 2.82 -1.78 -4.42
CA MET A 302 4.06 -2.16 -5.07
C MET A 302 4.33 -3.66 -5.01
N LEU A 303 4.77 -4.20 -6.14
CA LEU A 303 5.29 -5.56 -6.24
C LEU A 303 6.73 -5.60 -5.69
N ALA A 304 7.06 -6.68 -4.97
CA ALA A 304 8.42 -6.92 -4.47
C ALA A 304 9.48 -6.86 -5.59
N GLU A 305 9.15 -7.36 -6.79
CA GLU A 305 10.04 -7.33 -7.95
C GLU A 305 10.44 -5.90 -8.34
N ASP A 306 9.48 -4.97 -8.36
CA ASP A 306 9.74 -3.58 -8.76
C ASP A 306 10.62 -2.87 -7.73
N ILE A 307 10.38 -3.13 -6.44
CA ILE A 307 11.23 -2.57 -5.36
C ILE A 307 12.66 -3.10 -5.49
N ALA A 308 12.83 -4.41 -5.68
CA ALA A 308 14.13 -5.05 -5.83
C ALA A 308 14.89 -4.56 -7.08
N LYS A 309 14.16 -4.27 -8.18
CA LYS A 309 14.75 -3.92 -9.47
C LYS A 309 15.03 -2.43 -9.65
N TYR A 310 14.11 -1.57 -9.22
CA TYR A 310 14.17 -0.14 -9.51
C TYR A 310 14.48 0.71 -8.27
N GLY A 311 14.11 0.22 -7.09
CA GLY A 311 14.13 0.94 -5.82
C GLY A 311 12.72 1.25 -5.32
N HIS A 312 12.65 2.03 -4.24
CA HIS A 312 11.40 2.42 -3.59
C HIS A 312 11.16 3.93 -3.78
N MET A 313 11.13 4.72 -2.71
CA MET A 313 10.94 6.18 -2.79
C MET A 313 12.04 6.89 -3.59
N ASN A 314 13.28 6.39 -3.60
CA ASN A 314 14.35 6.98 -4.41
C ASN A 314 14.02 6.95 -5.91
N ASP A 315 13.41 5.86 -6.40
CA ASP A 315 12.98 5.76 -7.78
C ASP A 315 11.81 6.69 -8.08
N ILE A 316 10.85 6.81 -7.17
CA ILE A 316 9.73 7.73 -7.33
C ILE A 316 10.23 9.18 -7.37
N ILE A 317 11.13 9.57 -6.48
CA ILE A 317 11.78 10.91 -6.52
C ILE A 317 12.49 11.11 -7.87
N ARG A 318 13.27 10.14 -8.34
CA ARG A 318 13.94 10.18 -9.65
C ARG A 318 12.93 10.35 -10.79
N ARG A 319 11.81 9.64 -10.78
CA ARG A 319 10.73 9.76 -11.78
C ARG A 319 10.07 11.14 -11.70
N THR A 320 9.83 11.68 -10.52
CA THR A 320 9.29 13.04 -10.31
C THR A 320 10.21 14.11 -10.85
N ILE A 321 11.53 14.02 -10.62
CA ILE A 321 12.53 14.94 -11.18
C ILE A 321 12.50 14.89 -12.73
N LYS A 322 12.33 13.70 -13.32
CA LYS A 322 12.19 13.55 -14.78
C LYS A 322 10.94 14.23 -15.36
N GLN A 323 9.92 14.51 -14.55
CA GLN A 323 8.75 15.31 -14.95
C GLN A 323 9.01 16.81 -14.91
N GLY A 324 10.24 17.25 -14.59
CA GLY A 324 10.65 18.65 -14.60
C GLY A 324 10.55 19.35 -13.24
N VAL A 325 10.36 18.61 -12.15
CA VAL A 325 10.38 19.14 -10.78
C VAL A 325 11.83 19.37 -10.33
N ASP A 326 12.08 20.48 -9.62
CA ASP A 326 13.39 20.73 -9.01
C ASP A 326 13.78 19.58 -8.05
N PRO A 327 15.04 19.11 -8.06
CA PRO A 327 15.47 17.99 -7.21
C PRO A 327 15.23 18.21 -5.71
N VAL A 328 15.44 19.41 -5.18
CA VAL A 328 15.22 19.68 -3.75
C VAL A 328 13.72 19.67 -3.45
N GLU A 329 12.90 20.23 -4.35
CA GLU A 329 11.44 20.21 -4.24
C GLU A 329 10.86 18.78 -4.32
N ALA A 330 11.37 17.93 -5.22
CA ALA A 330 10.97 16.52 -5.28
C ALA A 330 11.34 15.77 -3.99
N ILE A 331 12.51 16.06 -3.40
CA ILE A 331 12.91 15.50 -2.10
C ILE A 331 12.01 16.04 -0.99
N GLN A 332 11.54 17.30 -1.03
CA GLN A 332 10.57 17.82 -0.05
C GLN A 332 9.28 16.98 -0.05
N MET A 333 8.79 16.58 -1.23
CA MET A 333 7.58 15.75 -1.38
C MET A 333 7.70 14.35 -0.77
N ALA A 334 8.92 13.88 -0.47
CA ALA A 334 9.20 12.60 0.18
C ALA A 334 9.88 12.75 1.56
N THR A 335 9.97 13.97 2.12
CA THR A 335 10.64 14.21 3.42
C THR A 335 9.84 15.17 4.29
N ILE A 336 10.00 16.49 4.15
CA ILE A 336 9.37 17.48 5.02
C ILE A 336 7.86 17.60 4.79
N ASN A 337 7.37 17.45 3.56
CA ASN A 337 5.92 17.49 3.26
C ASN A 337 5.18 16.33 3.94
N PRO A 338 5.60 15.05 3.76
CA PRO A 338 4.98 13.94 4.45
C PRO A 338 5.19 14.00 5.97
N ALA A 339 6.37 14.39 6.46
CA ALA A 339 6.58 14.57 7.90
C ALA A 339 5.60 15.59 8.50
N THR A 340 5.32 16.68 7.79
CA THR A 340 4.34 17.69 8.20
C THR A 340 2.91 17.13 8.23
N TRP A 341 2.52 16.36 7.20
CA TRP A 341 1.18 15.77 7.15
C TRP A 341 0.96 14.78 8.29
N HIS A 342 1.88 13.85 8.46
CA HIS A 342 1.78 12.77 9.45
C HIS A 342 2.09 13.23 10.89
N GLY A 343 2.61 14.45 11.09
CA GLY A 343 3.00 14.96 12.41
C GLY A 343 4.27 14.30 12.94
N LEU A 344 5.20 13.97 12.06
CA LEU A 344 6.46 13.30 12.38
C LEU A 344 7.55 14.33 12.63
N ASP A 345 7.41 15.06 13.75
CA ASP A 345 8.26 16.21 14.04
C ASP A 345 9.76 15.86 14.21
N GLU A 346 10.11 14.60 14.49
CA GLU A 346 11.49 14.20 14.79
C GLU A 346 12.32 13.82 13.54
N ILE A 347 11.69 13.69 12.35
CA ILE A 347 12.33 13.27 11.09
C ILE A 347 11.95 14.20 9.91
N GLY A 348 12.43 13.89 8.71
CA GLY A 348 12.10 14.60 7.46
C GLY A 348 12.92 15.87 7.20
N VAL A 349 13.83 16.24 8.10
CA VAL A 349 14.77 17.36 7.93
C VAL A 349 16.12 17.05 8.60
N LEU A 350 17.21 17.64 8.11
CA LEU A 350 18.52 17.58 8.75
C LEU A 350 18.72 18.81 9.64
N ALA A 351 18.42 18.70 10.94
CA ALA A 351 18.47 19.82 11.87
C ALA A 351 18.84 19.37 13.31
N PRO A 352 19.40 20.26 14.15
CA PRO A 352 19.73 19.96 15.55
C PRO A 352 18.58 19.33 16.32
N GLY A 353 18.87 18.25 17.03
CA GLY A 353 17.93 17.51 17.87
C GLY A 353 16.94 16.63 17.12
N LYS A 354 16.99 16.57 15.78
CA LYS A 354 16.23 15.59 14.98
C LYS A 354 16.93 14.25 14.96
N LEU A 355 16.18 13.18 14.70
CA LEU A 355 16.78 11.86 14.49
C LEU A 355 17.64 11.88 13.22
N ALA A 356 18.79 11.22 13.30
CA ALA A 356 19.73 11.10 12.19
C ALA A 356 19.31 9.98 11.22
N ASP A 357 18.16 10.19 10.59
CA ASP A 357 17.64 9.40 9.48
C ASP A 357 18.08 10.06 8.18
N ILE A 358 19.04 9.43 7.49
CA ILE A 358 19.80 10.06 6.41
C ILE A 358 19.91 9.10 5.23
N ALA A 359 19.64 9.61 4.03
CA ALA A 359 19.97 8.95 2.77
C ALA A 359 21.10 9.73 2.09
N VAL A 360 22.18 9.03 1.73
CA VAL A 360 23.32 9.62 1.03
C VAL A 360 23.24 9.26 -0.45
N ILE A 361 23.30 10.27 -1.33
CA ILE A 361 23.23 10.10 -2.78
C ILE A 361 24.62 10.32 -3.39
N GLU A 362 25.05 9.39 -4.23
CA GLU A 362 26.32 9.48 -4.96
C GLU A 362 26.11 9.78 -6.45
N GLY A 363 27.01 10.58 -7.01
CA GLY A 363 26.94 10.99 -8.42
C GLY A 363 26.02 12.19 -8.64
N LYS A 364 25.11 12.09 -9.60
CA LYS A 364 24.12 13.16 -9.87
C LYS A 364 22.93 13.00 -8.94
N LEU A 365 22.47 14.10 -8.36
CA LEU A 365 21.33 14.08 -7.43
C LEU A 365 20.07 13.54 -8.11
N GLU A 366 19.86 13.88 -9.39
CA GLU A 366 18.71 13.49 -10.20
C GLU A 366 18.63 11.97 -10.45
N ASP A 367 19.76 11.26 -10.33
CA ASP A 367 19.79 9.81 -10.52
C ASP A 367 19.32 9.06 -9.26
N MET A 368 19.29 9.73 -8.09
CA MET A 368 18.89 9.19 -6.79
C MET A 368 19.55 7.84 -6.45
N ASN A 369 20.85 7.72 -6.78
CA ASN A 369 21.67 6.55 -6.45
C ASN A 369 22.05 6.59 -4.98
N VAL A 370 21.27 5.91 -4.13
CA VAL A 370 21.54 5.82 -2.69
C VAL A 370 22.76 4.94 -2.44
N SER A 371 23.80 5.53 -1.85
CA SER A 371 25.04 4.83 -1.52
C SER A 371 25.08 4.36 -0.07
N GLU A 372 24.54 5.15 0.86
CA GLU A 372 24.58 4.88 2.30
C GLU A 372 23.28 5.33 2.95
N VAL A 373 22.81 4.58 3.94
CA VAL A 373 21.60 4.90 4.71
C VAL A 373 21.88 4.80 6.19
N PHE A 374 21.56 5.86 6.92
CA PHE A 374 21.61 5.91 8.36
C PHE A 374 20.20 5.91 8.94
N LEU A 375 19.94 5.07 9.91
CA LEU A 375 18.73 5.08 10.73
C LEU A 375 19.13 5.43 12.16
N LYS A 376 18.55 6.49 12.71
CA LYS A 376 18.84 6.94 14.10
C LYS A 376 20.36 6.99 14.35
N GLY A 377 21.11 7.55 13.39
CA GLY A 377 22.56 7.74 13.51
C GLY A 377 23.42 6.48 13.35
N GLN A 378 22.85 5.33 12.97
CA GLN A 378 23.59 4.10 12.68
C GLN A 378 23.60 3.83 11.18
N LEU A 379 24.78 3.53 10.60
CA LEU A 379 24.87 3.09 9.21
C LEU A 379 24.25 1.68 9.09
N VAL A 380 23.11 1.58 8.43
CA VAL A 380 22.34 0.32 8.32
C VAL A 380 22.36 -0.29 6.93
N ALA A 381 22.68 0.49 5.90
CA ALA A 381 22.81 -0.02 4.53
C ALA A 381 23.92 0.72 3.78
N LYS A 382 24.60 0.00 2.90
CA LYS A 382 25.64 0.53 2.03
C LYS A 382 25.68 -0.22 0.70
N ASP A 383 25.83 0.52 -0.39
CA ASP A 383 25.94 0.00 -1.76
C ASP A 383 24.81 -0.98 -2.11
N GLY A 384 23.57 -0.62 -1.76
CA GLY A 384 22.36 -1.42 -1.99
C GLY A 384 22.22 -2.65 -1.07
N LYS A 385 23.08 -2.82 -0.07
CA LYS A 385 23.04 -3.96 0.86
C LYS A 385 22.75 -3.52 2.28
N LEU A 386 21.84 -4.24 2.93
CA LEU A 386 21.58 -4.10 4.36
C LEU A 386 22.78 -4.65 5.16
N LEU A 387 23.18 -3.93 6.22
CA LEU A 387 24.31 -4.25 7.09
C LEU A 387 23.89 -4.77 8.46
N ILE A 388 22.59 -4.77 8.74
CA ILE A 388 22.00 -5.25 9.99
C ILE A 388 21.05 -6.40 9.73
N ASP A 389 20.88 -7.25 10.73
CA ASP A 389 19.81 -8.24 10.74
C ASP A 389 18.49 -7.59 11.16
N LEU A 390 17.42 -7.86 10.42
CA LEU A 390 16.08 -7.42 10.77
C LEU A 390 15.44 -8.42 11.73
N PRO A 391 14.72 -7.94 12.77
CA PRO A 391 14.01 -8.82 13.68
C PRO A 391 12.91 -9.56 12.94
N ARG A 392 12.75 -10.85 13.24
CA ARG A 392 11.66 -11.67 12.69
C ARG A 392 10.46 -11.64 13.63
N TYR A 393 9.26 -11.64 13.07
CA TYR A 393 8.02 -11.80 13.80
C TYR A 393 7.37 -13.13 13.43
N THR A 394 6.97 -13.90 14.45
CA THR A 394 6.23 -15.16 14.23
C THR A 394 4.74 -14.86 14.32
N TYR A 395 4.06 -14.89 13.18
CA TYR A 395 2.62 -14.70 13.15
C TYR A 395 1.89 -15.85 13.88
N PRO A 396 0.87 -15.52 14.71
CA PRO A 396 0.06 -16.54 15.38
C PRO A 396 -0.66 -17.48 14.41
N ASP A 397 -0.88 -18.74 14.82
CA ASP A 397 -1.51 -19.76 13.97
C ASP A 397 -2.88 -19.34 13.42
N TYR A 398 -3.67 -18.59 14.20
CA TYR A 398 -4.97 -18.09 13.75
C TYR A 398 -4.87 -17.08 12.59
N VAL A 399 -3.74 -16.37 12.47
CA VAL A 399 -3.47 -15.48 11.33
C VAL A 399 -3.11 -16.31 10.10
N LYS A 400 -2.43 -17.45 10.33
CA LYS A 400 -1.99 -18.38 9.29
C LYS A 400 -3.07 -19.33 8.75
N HIS A 401 -4.22 -19.40 9.41
CA HIS A 401 -5.34 -20.29 9.08
C HIS A 401 -6.63 -19.49 8.86
N SER A 402 -6.58 -18.52 7.93
CA SER A 402 -7.71 -17.63 7.64
C SER A 402 -8.78 -18.26 6.73
N VAL A 403 -8.42 -19.27 5.92
CA VAL A 403 -9.31 -19.85 4.91
C VAL A 403 -10.26 -20.88 5.53
N LYS A 404 -11.51 -20.45 5.71
CA LYS A 404 -12.63 -21.21 6.28
C LYS A 404 -13.63 -21.60 5.19
N ARG A 405 -13.23 -22.53 4.30
CA ARG A 405 -14.06 -23.01 3.20
C ARG A 405 -13.93 -24.52 3.02
N ALA A 406 -15.05 -25.20 2.80
CA ALA A 406 -15.04 -26.61 2.41
C ALA A 406 -14.71 -26.74 0.91
N PRO A 407 -14.16 -27.88 0.46
CA PRO A 407 -13.89 -28.11 -0.96
C PRO A 407 -15.13 -27.91 -1.84
N VAL A 408 -14.95 -27.25 -2.98
CA VAL A 408 -15.99 -26.96 -3.97
C VAL A 408 -15.96 -27.96 -5.12
N LYS A 409 -17.11 -28.14 -5.76
CA LYS A 409 -17.27 -28.92 -6.99
C LYS A 409 -17.36 -27.99 -8.21
N PRO A 410 -17.01 -28.48 -9.41
CA PRO A 410 -17.16 -27.71 -10.66
C PRO A 410 -18.56 -27.11 -10.84
N GLU A 411 -19.60 -27.82 -10.40
CA GLU A 411 -21.00 -27.42 -10.64
C GLU A 411 -21.43 -26.21 -9.80
N GLU A 412 -20.69 -25.91 -8.75
CA GLU A 412 -20.93 -24.74 -7.89
C GLU A 412 -20.36 -23.47 -8.51
N LEU A 413 -19.41 -23.58 -9.45
CA LEU A 413 -18.77 -22.45 -10.14
C LEU A 413 -19.49 -22.07 -11.45
N LYS A 414 -20.44 -22.88 -11.90
CA LYS A 414 -21.16 -22.68 -13.17
C LYS A 414 -22.16 -21.54 -13.09
N VAL A 415 -22.20 -20.70 -14.12
CA VAL A 415 -23.31 -19.76 -14.36
C VAL A 415 -24.53 -20.56 -14.85
N LYS A 416 -25.44 -20.87 -13.94
CA LYS A 416 -26.65 -21.67 -14.22
C LYS A 416 -27.60 -20.93 -15.16
N CYS A 417 -28.17 -21.65 -16.11
CA CYS A 417 -29.12 -21.12 -17.07
C CYS A 417 -30.18 -22.16 -17.42
N ASP A 418 -31.46 -21.85 -17.20
CA ASP A 418 -32.57 -22.74 -17.57
C ASP A 418 -32.93 -22.66 -19.06
N LYS A 419 -32.42 -21.64 -19.78
CA LYS A 419 -32.61 -21.47 -21.22
C LYS A 419 -31.52 -22.23 -21.98
N GLU A 420 -31.90 -22.80 -23.12
CA GLU A 420 -30.96 -23.42 -24.07
C GLU A 420 -30.73 -22.49 -25.27
N GLY A 421 -29.52 -22.49 -25.83
CA GLY A 421 -29.15 -21.68 -26.99
C GLY A 421 -28.50 -20.35 -26.63
N LYS A 422 -28.72 -19.31 -27.45
CA LYS A 422 -28.07 -18.00 -27.25
C LYS A 422 -28.70 -17.23 -26.08
N VAL A 423 -27.85 -16.71 -25.20
CA VAL A 423 -28.23 -15.85 -24.07
C VAL A 423 -27.30 -14.63 -23.99
N THR A 424 -27.80 -13.50 -23.50
CA THR A 424 -26.98 -12.31 -23.25
C THR A 424 -26.48 -12.34 -21.81
N VAL A 425 -25.16 -12.25 -21.64
CA VAL A 425 -24.47 -12.33 -20.35
C VAL A 425 -23.79 -11.00 -20.06
N ARG A 426 -23.85 -10.56 -18.80
CA ARG A 426 -23.14 -9.40 -18.27
C ARG A 426 -21.76 -9.83 -17.78
N CYS A 427 -20.75 -9.47 -18.55
CA CYS A 427 -19.36 -9.81 -18.32
C CYS A 427 -18.57 -8.59 -17.81
N ILE A 428 -17.53 -8.86 -17.05
CA ILE A 428 -16.55 -7.85 -16.66
C ILE A 428 -15.55 -7.68 -17.80
N GLY A 429 -15.37 -6.46 -18.29
CA GLY A 429 -14.33 -6.13 -19.27
C GLY A 429 -13.04 -5.74 -18.57
N LEU A 430 -11.96 -6.48 -18.82
CA LEU A 430 -10.63 -6.12 -18.33
C LEU A 430 -10.10 -4.90 -19.09
N ILE A 431 -9.57 -3.93 -18.35
CA ILE A 431 -8.74 -2.85 -18.89
C ILE A 431 -7.31 -3.12 -18.42
N VAL A 432 -6.39 -3.31 -19.36
CA VAL A 432 -4.99 -3.63 -19.04
C VAL A 432 -4.31 -2.39 -18.44
N ASP A 433 -3.42 -2.59 -17.46
CA ASP A 433 -2.69 -1.54 -16.73
C ASP A 433 -3.58 -0.62 -15.86
N GLN A 434 -4.79 -1.06 -15.46
CA GLN A 434 -5.71 -0.27 -14.64
C GLN A 434 -6.50 -1.14 -13.66
N ASN A 435 -6.85 -0.59 -12.50
CA ASN A 435 -7.83 -1.19 -11.57
C ASN A 435 -9.30 -0.96 -12.02
N LEU A 436 -9.51 -0.13 -13.05
CA LEU A 436 -10.82 0.12 -13.65
C LEU A 436 -11.28 -1.05 -14.53
N THR A 437 -12.59 -1.16 -14.74
CA THR A 437 -13.20 -2.20 -15.59
C THR A 437 -14.16 -1.60 -16.61
N ASP A 438 -14.54 -2.39 -17.60
CA ASP A 438 -15.63 -2.08 -18.52
C ASP A 438 -16.87 -2.97 -18.26
N ALA A 439 -18.04 -2.50 -18.67
CA ALA A 439 -19.30 -3.23 -18.60
C ALA A 439 -19.61 -3.83 -19.97
N VAL A 440 -19.47 -5.15 -20.11
CA VAL A 440 -19.60 -5.84 -21.40
C VAL A 440 -20.83 -6.74 -21.39
N GLU A 441 -21.77 -6.52 -22.31
CA GLU A 441 -22.81 -7.51 -22.62
C GLU A 441 -22.35 -8.38 -23.80
N ALA A 442 -22.34 -9.70 -23.63
CA ALA A 442 -21.92 -10.65 -24.66
C ALA A 442 -23.00 -11.70 -24.95
N GLU A 443 -23.20 -12.06 -26.22
CA GLU A 443 -24.00 -13.23 -26.60
C GLU A 443 -23.16 -14.50 -26.39
N MET A 444 -23.66 -15.43 -25.56
CA MET A 444 -23.00 -16.70 -25.24
C MET A 444 -23.98 -17.87 -25.41
N VAL A 445 -23.46 -19.11 -25.42
CA VAL A 445 -24.28 -20.32 -25.58
C VAL A 445 -24.51 -20.97 -24.22
N ALA A 446 -25.78 -21.16 -23.87
CA ALA A 446 -26.22 -22.00 -22.77
C ALA A 446 -26.58 -23.39 -23.29
N GLU A 447 -26.00 -24.44 -22.69
CA GLU A 447 -26.30 -25.82 -23.04
C GLU A 447 -26.07 -26.75 -21.85
N GLY A 448 -27.07 -27.57 -21.52
CA GLY A 448 -26.98 -28.51 -20.41
C GLY A 448 -27.15 -27.84 -19.04
N GLY A 449 -27.95 -26.77 -18.98
CA GLY A 449 -28.30 -26.08 -17.75
C GLY A 449 -27.31 -24.99 -17.27
N TYR A 450 -26.30 -24.64 -18.08
CA TYR A 450 -25.32 -23.60 -17.75
C TYR A 450 -24.78 -22.90 -19.01
N VAL A 451 -24.20 -21.72 -18.84
CA VAL A 451 -23.51 -20.98 -19.91
C VAL A 451 -22.11 -21.56 -20.11
N LYS A 452 -21.79 -21.97 -21.35
CA LYS A 452 -20.48 -22.53 -21.70
C LYS A 452 -19.43 -21.42 -21.87
N PRO A 453 -18.18 -21.65 -21.41
CA PRO A 453 -17.04 -20.78 -21.73
C PRO A 453 -16.85 -20.64 -23.25
N ASP A 454 -16.42 -19.46 -23.70
CA ASP A 454 -16.08 -19.19 -25.10
C ASP A 454 -14.64 -18.66 -25.18
N ILE A 455 -13.69 -19.60 -25.28
CA ILE A 455 -12.25 -19.35 -25.26
C ILE A 455 -11.78 -18.63 -26.53
N GLU A 456 -12.47 -18.83 -27.65
CA GLU A 456 -12.14 -18.21 -28.94
C GLU A 456 -12.41 -16.70 -28.89
N ASN A 457 -13.55 -16.30 -28.32
CA ASN A 457 -13.90 -14.89 -28.13
C ASN A 457 -13.41 -14.29 -26.80
N ASP A 458 -12.59 -15.04 -26.06
CA ASP A 458 -12.00 -14.64 -24.78
C ASP A 458 -13.05 -14.24 -23.74
N LEU A 459 -14.08 -15.07 -23.59
CA LEU A 459 -15.12 -14.96 -22.56
C LEU A 459 -14.96 -16.13 -21.59
N LEU A 460 -14.18 -15.87 -20.54
CA LEU A 460 -13.72 -16.89 -19.59
C LEU A 460 -14.59 -16.87 -18.34
N PRO A 461 -15.04 -18.03 -17.80
CA PRO A 461 -15.73 -18.07 -16.52
C PRO A 461 -14.82 -17.52 -15.42
N ILE A 462 -15.42 -16.73 -14.54
CA ILE A 462 -14.80 -16.18 -13.34
C ILE A 462 -15.77 -16.36 -12.18
N ALA A 463 -15.24 -16.73 -11.01
CA ALA A 463 -16.01 -16.88 -9.80
C ALA A 463 -15.26 -16.33 -8.58
N VAL A 464 -16.03 -15.80 -7.64
CA VAL A 464 -15.54 -15.39 -6.31
C VAL A 464 -16.23 -16.29 -5.29
N VAL A 465 -15.43 -17.14 -4.64
CA VAL A 465 -15.85 -18.15 -3.66
C VAL A 465 -15.62 -17.59 -2.27
N GLY A 466 -16.71 -17.43 -1.51
CA GLY A 466 -16.66 -16.99 -0.13
C GLY A 466 -15.77 -17.89 0.73
N ARG A 467 -14.80 -17.31 1.44
CA ARG A 467 -13.77 -18.08 2.17
C ARG A 467 -13.71 -17.85 3.67
N HIS A 468 -14.46 -16.91 4.20
CA HIS A 468 -14.42 -16.50 5.61
C HIS A 468 -15.41 -17.28 6.50
N GLY A 469 -16.03 -18.32 5.95
CA GLY A 469 -17.06 -19.15 6.58
C GLY A 469 -18.45 -19.00 5.95
N GLN A 470 -18.61 -18.08 4.99
CA GLN A 470 -19.83 -17.90 4.23
C GLN A 470 -19.94 -18.92 3.06
N PRO A 471 -21.16 -19.39 2.70
CA PRO A 471 -21.34 -20.37 1.64
C PRO A 471 -21.36 -19.76 0.22
N ASP A 472 -21.51 -18.43 0.12
CA ASP A 472 -21.75 -17.70 -1.12
C ASP A 472 -20.69 -17.95 -2.20
N ILE A 473 -21.12 -17.94 -3.46
CA ILE A 473 -20.29 -17.95 -4.66
C ILE A 473 -20.94 -17.04 -5.70
N GLY A 474 -20.22 -15.99 -6.10
CA GLY A 474 -20.59 -15.18 -7.25
C GLY A 474 -19.92 -15.73 -8.50
N ALA A 475 -20.65 -15.77 -9.62
CA ALA A 475 -20.12 -16.28 -10.89
C ALA A 475 -20.59 -15.44 -12.09
N THR A 476 -19.66 -15.17 -13.01
CA THR A 476 -19.92 -14.53 -14.30
C THR A 476 -18.82 -14.90 -15.29
N PHE A 477 -18.60 -14.07 -16.32
CA PHE A 477 -17.51 -14.16 -17.28
C PHE A 477 -16.70 -12.87 -17.31
N VAL A 478 -15.42 -13.00 -17.62
CA VAL A 478 -14.51 -11.88 -17.89
C VAL A 478 -14.09 -11.90 -19.35
N LYS A 479 -13.93 -10.71 -19.93
CA LYS A 479 -13.42 -10.51 -21.28
C LYS A 479 -12.09 -9.78 -21.27
N GLY A 480 -11.10 -10.27 -22.03
CA GLY A 480 -9.82 -9.58 -22.26
C GLY A 480 -8.60 -10.22 -21.58
N PHE A 481 -8.76 -11.30 -20.83
CA PHE A 481 -7.67 -11.92 -20.07
C PHE A 481 -6.77 -12.83 -20.94
N GLY A 482 -7.33 -13.40 -22.01
CA GLY A 482 -6.60 -14.13 -23.04
C GLY A 482 -6.20 -15.55 -22.70
N LEU A 483 -6.67 -16.14 -21.59
CA LEU A 483 -6.33 -17.52 -21.20
C LEU A 483 -6.80 -18.54 -22.26
N LYS A 484 -5.96 -19.54 -22.56
CA LYS A 484 -6.23 -20.57 -23.59
C LYS A 484 -6.33 -21.98 -23.05
N ALA A 485 -5.83 -22.25 -21.86
CA ALA A 485 -6.02 -23.50 -21.14
C ALA A 485 -5.98 -23.26 -19.63
N GLY A 486 -6.46 -24.24 -18.85
CA GLY A 486 -6.28 -24.25 -17.40
C GLY A 486 -7.08 -23.19 -16.64
N ALA A 487 -6.62 -22.90 -15.42
CA ALA A 487 -7.20 -21.93 -14.51
C ALA A 487 -6.12 -21.25 -13.65
N ILE A 488 -6.43 -20.04 -13.21
CA ILE A 488 -5.68 -19.23 -12.24
C ILE A 488 -6.62 -18.97 -11.06
N ALA A 489 -6.15 -19.20 -9.84
CA ALA A 489 -6.87 -18.83 -8.64
C ALA A 489 -5.94 -18.13 -7.65
N GLU A 490 -6.51 -17.25 -6.84
CA GLU A 490 -5.80 -16.60 -5.75
C GLU A 490 -6.72 -16.20 -4.60
N THR A 491 -6.12 -15.88 -3.46
CA THR A 491 -6.81 -15.27 -2.32
C THR A 491 -6.57 -13.78 -2.17
N VAL A 492 -5.67 -13.19 -2.95
CA VAL A 492 -5.49 -11.74 -3.01
C VAL A 492 -6.53 -11.22 -4.01
N SER A 493 -7.69 -10.79 -3.48
CA SER A 493 -8.85 -10.37 -4.27
C SER A 493 -9.48 -9.14 -3.63
N HIS A 494 -9.00 -7.95 -4.00
CA HIS A 494 -9.35 -6.68 -3.38
C HIS A 494 -10.87 -6.48 -3.21
N ASP A 495 -11.40 -6.03 -2.07
CA ASP A 495 -10.72 -5.85 -0.76
C ASP A 495 -11.15 -6.93 0.24
N THR A 496 -12.27 -7.63 -0.03
CA THR A 496 -12.74 -8.69 0.89
C THR A 496 -11.88 -9.94 0.85
N HIS A 497 -11.03 -10.08 -0.16
CA HIS A 497 -10.11 -11.18 -0.36
C HIS A 497 -10.81 -12.52 -0.21
N ASN A 498 -11.91 -12.72 -0.94
CA ASN A 498 -12.45 -14.06 -1.12
C ASN A 498 -11.59 -14.84 -2.14
N ILE A 499 -11.80 -16.14 -2.33
CA ILE A 499 -11.02 -16.87 -3.35
C ILE A 499 -11.57 -16.46 -4.72
N ILE A 500 -10.76 -15.82 -5.54
CA ILE A 500 -11.11 -15.52 -6.93
C ILE A 500 -10.46 -16.55 -7.85
N VAL A 501 -11.22 -17.03 -8.83
CA VAL A 501 -10.76 -18.02 -9.80
C VAL A 501 -11.30 -17.70 -11.18
N MET A 502 -10.44 -17.81 -12.18
CA MET A 502 -10.79 -17.70 -13.59
C MET A 502 -10.14 -18.85 -14.36
N GLY A 503 -10.85 -19.43 -15.32
CA GLY A 503 -10.29 -20.51 -16.12
C GLY A 503 -11.00 -20.73 -17.45
N THR A 504 -10.56 -21.76 -18.16
CA THR A 504 -11.15 -22.18 -19.43
C THR A 504 -12.18 -23.30 -19.27
N ASN A 505 -12.14 -23.99 -18.14
CA ASN A 505 -13.04 -25.09 -17.77
C ASN A 505 -13.24 -25.13 -16.26
N TYR A 506 -14.37 -25.67 -15.81
CA TYR A 506 -14.76 -25.62 -14.39
C TYR A 506 -14.03 -26.66 -13.53
N GLU A 507 -13.51 -27.73 -14.13
CA GLU A 507 -12.74 -28.78 -13.47
C GLU A 507 -11.40 -28.25 -12.94
N ASP A 508 -10.64 -27.54 -13.79
CA ASP A 508 -9.39 -26.92 -13.43
C ASP A 508 -9.61 -25.77 -12.42
N MET A 509 -10.69 -25.00 -12.59
CA MET A 509 -11.06 -23.96 -11.63
C MET A 509 -11.36 -24.53 -10.24
N ALA A 510 -12.15 -25.61 -10.16
CA ALA A 510 -12.45 -26.26 -8.89
C ALA A 510 -11.20 -26.87 -8.24
N LEU A 511 -10.30 -27.47 -9.03
CA LEU A 511 -9.02 -27.97 -8.54
C LEU A 511 -8.16 -26.83 -7.97
N ALA A 512 -8.08 -25.69 -8.66
CA ALA A 512 -7.32 -24.53 -8.20
C ALA A 512 -7.86 -23.97 -6.87
N VAL A 513 -9.18 -23.80 -6.76
CA VAL A 513 -9.85 -23.36 -5.51
C VAL A 513 -9.58 -24.34 -4.37
N ASN A 514 -9.74 -25.64 -4.61
CA ASN A 514 -9.52 -26.65 -3.59
C ASN A 514 -8.07 -26.69 -3.12
N ARG A 515 -7.12 -26.49 -4.03
CA ARG A 515 -5.71 -26.40 -3.67
C ARG A 515 -5.41 -25.18 -2.79
N ILE A 516 -5.99 -24.02 -3.10
CA ILE A 516 -5.89 -22.83 -2.25
C ILE A 516 -6.41 -23.06 -0.84
N ILE A 517 -7.54 -23.78 -0.71
CA ILE A 517 -8.11 -24.14 0.59
C ILE A 517 -7.11 -24.98 1.41
N GLU A 518 -6.46 -25.96 0.79
CA GLU A 518 -5.42 -26.78 1.43
C GLU A 518 -4.19 -25.96 1.84
N LEU A 519 -3.77 -25.01 1.01
CA LEU A 519 -2.63 -24.14 1.27
C LEU A 519 -2.88 -23.11 2.39
N GLN A 520 -4.15 -22.89 2.75
CA GLN A 520 -4.58 -21.78 3.62
C GLN A 520 -4.31 -20.40 3.00
N GLY A 521 -4.55 -20.30 1.69
CA GLY A 521 -4.38 -19.08 0.91
C GLY A 521 -3.08 -19.05 0.11
N GLY A 522 -3.07 -18.28 -0.97
CA GLY A 522 -2.00 -18.26 -1.93
C GLY A 522 -2.44 -18.04 -3.37
N LEU A 523 -1.53 -18.34 -4.28
CA LEU A 523 -1.73 -18.34 -5.73
C LEU A 523 -1.64 -19.77 -6.25
N VAL A 524 -2.49 -20.15 -7.20
CA VAL A 524 -2.47 -21.49 -7.82
C VAL A 524 -2.74 -21.40 -9.33
N LEU A 525 -1.91 -22.10 -10.10
CA LEU A 525 -2.07 -22.33 -11.53
C LEU A 525 -2.37 -23.81 -11.78
N VAL A 526 -3.41 -24.10 -12.57
CA VAL A 526 -3.81 -25.46 -12.94
C VAL A 526 -3.89 -25.59 -14.46
N LYS A 527 -3.47 -26.74 -14.99
CA LYS A 527 -3.64 -27.13 -16.40
C LYS A 527 -3.89 -28.63 -16.49
N ASP A 528 -4.90 -29.02 -17.25
CA ASP A 528 -5.22 -30.43 -17.55
C ASP A 528 -5.36 -31.30 -16.29
N GLY A 529 -6.03 -30.78 -15.27
CA GLY A 529 -6.26 -31.46 -13.98
C GLY A 529 -5.02 -31.57 -13.09
N LYS A 530 -3.99 -30.76 -13.32
CA LYS A 530 -2.75 -30.75 -12.52
C LYS A 530 -2.38 -29.34 -12.07
N VAL A 531 -1.97 -29.21 -10.82
CA VAL A 531 -1.32 -27.98 -10.33
C VAL A 531 0.06 -27.88 -10.97
N ILE A 532 0.30 -26.80 -11.70
CA ILE A 532 1.57 -26.54 -12.40
C ILE A 532 2.43 -25.48 -11.70
N GLY A 533 1.83 -24.65 -10.85
CA GLY A 533 2.53 -23.66 -10.03
C GLY A 533 1.66 -23.24 -8.84
N GLU A 534 2.30 -22.96 -7.72
CA GLU A 534 1.65 -22.49 -6.51
C GLU A 534 2.59 -21.64 -5.64
N LEU A 535 2.01 -20.73 -4.86
CA LEU A 535 2.70 -19.94 -3.83
C LEU A 535 1.79 -19.83 -2.61
N PRO A 536 2.12 -20.49 -1.48
CA PRO A 536 1.37 -20.35 -0.24
C PRO A 536 1.55 -18.94 0.36
N LEU A 537 0.45 -18.27 0.70
CA LEU A 537 0.43 -16.94 1.32
C LEU A 537 -0.27 -17.01 2.68
N ARG A 538 0.24 -17.81 3.61
CA ARG A 538 -0.53 -18.21 4.80
C ARG A 538 -0.97 -17.06 5.69
N ILE A 539 -0.23 -15.95 5.76
CA ILE A 539 -0.58 -14.82 6.62
C ILE A 539 -1.80 -14.11 6.02
N GLY A 540 -2.98 -14.33 6.61
CA GLY A 540 -4.25 -13.83 6.10
C GLY A 540 -4.67 -14.43 4.75
N GLY A 541 -3.87 -15.29 4.13
CA GLY A 541 -4.03 -15.60 2.71
C GLY A 541 -3.53 -14.47 1.79
N LEU A 542 -2.64 -13.61 2.27
CA LEU A 542 -2.19 -12.36 1.64
C LEU A 542 -0.67 -12.28 1.54
N MET A 543 0.04 -12.61 2.61
CA MET A 543 1.50 -12.53 2.70
C MET A 543 2.12 -13.87 3.08
N THR A 544 3.43 -14.00 2.90
CA THR A 544 4.19 -15.18 3.33
C THR A 544 5.39 -14.80 4.20
N ASP A 545 5.64 -15.61 5.22
CA ASP A 545 6.88 -15.61 6.01
C ASP A 545 7.75 -16.84 5.73
N GLU A 546 7.46 -17.59 4.65
CA GLU A 546 8.20 -18.79 4.25
C GLU A 546 9.38 -18.48 3.30
N HIS A 547 9.43 -17.28 2.73
CA HIS A 547 10.38 -16.89 1.69
C HIS A 547 11.06 -15.55 2.00
N THR A 548 12.31 -15.39 1.59
CA THR A 548 12.93 -14.05 1.55
C THR A 548 12.34 -13.22 0.42
N ALA A 549 12.57 -11.90 0.45
CA ALA A 549 12.16 -11.00 -0.61
C ALA A 549 12.68 -11.41 -2.00
N GLU A 550 13.93 -11.88 -2.08
CA GLU A 550 14.53 -12.36 -3.32
C GLU A 550 13.88 -13.65 -3.81
N GLU A 551 13.68 -14.63 -2.93
CA GLU A 551 13.03 -15.92 -3.27
C GLU A 551 11.59 -15.70 -3.76
N LEU A 552 10.82 -14.84 -3.08
CA LEU A 552 9.46 -14.50 -3.47
C LEU A 552 9.42 -13.89 -4.88
N THR A 553 10.34 -12.96 -5.16
CA THR A 553 10.44 -12.30 -6.48
C THR A 553 10.69 -13.33 -7.59
N GLU A 554 11.59 -14.28 -7.36
CA GLU A 554 11.85 -15.36 -8.32
C GLU A 554 10.64 -16.29 -8.51
N ILE A 555 9.93 -16.63 -7.44
CA ILE A 555 8.71 -17.45 -7.50
C ILE A 555 7.62 -16.73 -8.30
N MET A 556 7.36 -15.45 -8.02
CA MET A 556 6.35 -14.64 -8.71
C MET A 556 6.66 -14.48 -10.20
N SER A 557 7.93 -14.24 -10.55
CA SER A 557 8.37 -14.19 -11.95
C SER A 557 8.12 -15.51 -12.67
N ASN A 558 8.42 -16.63 -12.02
CA ASN A 558 8.18 -17.97 -12.55
C ASN A 558 6.68 -18.28 -12.72
N LEU A 559 5.83 -17.92 -11.74
CA LEU A 559 4.37 -18.07 -11.84
C LEU A 559 3.80 -17.25 -13.00
N THR A 560 4.23 -15.99 -13.13
CA THR A 560 3.80 -15.12 -14.25
C THR A 560 4.22 -15.70 -15.59
N ARG A 561 5.46 -16.20 -15.69
CA ARG A 561 5.96 -16.87 -16.90
C ARG A 561 5.16 -18.14 -17.22
N MET A 562 4.85 -18.98 -16.23
CA MET A 562 4.01 -20.17 -16.42
C MET A 562 2.60 -19.80 -16.87
N ALA A 563 1.98 -18.76 -16.31
CA ALA A 563 0.67 -18.30 -16.78
C ALA A 563 0.70 -17.91 -18.27
N ALA A 564 1.76 -17.25 -18.72
CA ALA A 564 1.94 -16.88 -20.12
C ALA A 564 2.24 -18.10 -21.03
N GLU A 565 3.26 -18.89 -20.69
CA GLU A 565 3.79 -19.97 -21.54
C GLU A 565 2.88 -21.21 -21.53
N GLU A 566 2.34 -21.59 -20.37
CA GLU A 566 1.59 -22.84 -20.21
C GLU A 566 0.08 -22.64 -20.38
N LEU A 567 -0.48 -21.53 -19.88
CA LEU A 567 -1.92 -21.26 -19.95
C LEU A 567 -2.30 -20.35 -21.13
N GLY A 568 -1.33 -19.74 -21.79
CA GLY A 568 -1.54 -18.82 -22.92
C GLY A 568 -2.05 -17.44 -22.50
N CYS A 569 -1.90 -17.05 -21.23
CA CYS A 569 -2.32 -15.74 -20.74
C CYS A 569 -1.57 -14.61 -21.45
N LYS A 570 -2.30 -13.60 -21.93
CA LYS A 570 -1.72 -12.46 -22.67
C LYS A 570 -1.46 -11.23 -21.80
N VAL A 571 -2.07 -11.18 -20.63
CA VAL A 571 -2.00 -10.06 -19.69
C VAL A 571 -0.71 -10.18 -18.88
N HIS A 572 0.04 -9.08 -18.81
CA HIS A 572 1.19 -9.00 -17.91
C HIS A 572 0.68 -8.86 -16.46
N ALA A 573 1.44 -9.35 -15.47
CA ALA A 573 1.01 -9.35 -14.06
C ALA A 573 -0.44 -9.87 -13.87
N PRO A 574 -0.75 -11.12 -14.29
CA PRO A 574 -2.12 -11.62 -14.33
C PRO A 574 -2.79 -11.65 -12.95
N PHE A 575 -2.05 -12.00 -11.89
CA PHE A 575 -2.58 -12.04 -10.52
C PHE A 575 -3.12 -10.68 -10.06
N MET A 576 -2.33 -9.61 -10.22
CA MET A 576 -2.77 -8.27 -9.84
C MET A 576 -3.99 -7.80 -10.65
N HIS A 577 -4.06 -8.10 -11.95
CA HIS A 577 -5.24 -7.77 -12.75
C HIS A 577 -6.48 -8.56 -12.32
N LEU A 578 -6.33 -9.84 -11.98
CA LEU A 578 -7.43 -10.67 -11.48
C LEU A 578 -7.93 -10.15 -10.13
N ALA A 579 -7.01 -9.81 -9.22
CA ALA A 579 -7.31 -9.26 -7.90
C ALA A 579 -8.21 -8.00 -7.97
N PHE A 580 -7.99 -7.09 -8.92
CA PHE A 580 -8.79 -5.87 -9.05
C PHE A 580 -10.19 -6.08 -9.65
N LEU A 581 -10.50 -7.24 -10.23
CA LEU A 581 -11.84 -7.52 -10.77
C LEU A 581 -12.91 -7.63 -9.66
N SER A 582 -12.49 -7.84 -8.42
CA SER A 582 -13.38 -7.87 -7.25
C SER A 582 -13.48 -6.58 -6.46
N LEU A 583 -12.71 -5.54 -6.81
CA LEU A 583 -12.69 -4.25 -6.12
C LEU A 583 -14.01 -3.52 -6.33
N SER A 584 -14.98 -3.73 -5.43
CA SER A 584 -16.39 -3.31 -5.58
C SER A 584 -16.61 -1.80 -5.53
N THR A 585 -15.61 -1.05 -5.05
CA THR A 585 -15.59 0.42 -4.96
C THR A 585 -15.19 1.08 -6.28
N SER A 586 -14.58 0.34 -7.20
CA SER A 586 -14.16 0.84 -8.52
C SER A 586 -15.34 0.83 -9.51
N PRO A 587 -15.53 1.90 -10.34
CA PRO A 587 -16.71 2.10 -11.17
C PRO A 587 -17.08 0.94 -12.12
N LYS A 588 -18.34 1.00 -12.61
CA LYS A 588 -18.98 0.04 -13.52
C LYS A 588 -19.20 -1.34 -12.89
N TRP A 589 -18.72 -2.43 -13.51
CA TRP A 589 -19.10 -3.80 -13.18
C TRP A 589 -17.95 -4.60 -12.60
N LYS A 590 -18.16 -5.15 -11.41
CA LYS A 590 -17.20 -5.95 -10.65
C LYS A 590 -17.82 -7.29 -10.27
N ILE A 591 -17.02 -8.21 -9.71
CA ILE A 591 -17.53 -9.47 -9.15
C ILE A 591 -17.14 -9.66 -7.70
N THR A 592 -18.13 -10.00 -6.88
CA THR A 592 -17.92 -10.35 -5.47
C THR A 592 -18.50 -11.73 -5.20
N ASP A 593 -18.43 -12.21 -3.94
CA ASP A 593 -19.11 -13.44 -3.53
C ASP A 593 -20.64 -13.37 -3.73
N LYS A 594 -21.20 -12.17 -3.93
CA LYS A 594 -22.64 -11.95 -4.20
C LYS A 594 -23.00 -11.98 -5.69
N GLY A 595 -22.02 -11.99 -6.59
CA GLY A 595 -22.24 -11.98 -8.03
C GLY A 595 -21.74 -10.70 -8.69
N VAL A 596 -22.37 -10.30 -9.79
CA VAL A 596 -21.98 -9.08 -10.53
C VAL A 596 -22.49 -7.85 -9.80
N ILE A 597 -21.59 -6.93 -9.51
CA ILE A 597 -21.88 -5.66 -8.83
C ILE A 597 -21.88 -4.54 -9.84
N ASP A 598 -22.94 -3.72 -9.85
CA ASP A 598 -22.94 -2.41 -10.48
C ASP A 598 -22.55 -1.37 -9.42
N ALA A 599 -21.27 -1.02 -9.38
CA ALA A 599 -20.70 -0.10 -8.40
C ALA A 599 -21.36 1.29 -8.48
N ASN A 600 -21.69 1.75 -9.70
CA ASN A 600 -22.30 3.05 -9.93
C ASN A 600 -23.75 3.11 -9.42
N ASN A 601 -24.44 1.97 -9.34
CA ASN A 601 -25.81 1.89 -8.84
C ASN A 601 -25.93 1.24 -7.45
N TYR A 602 -24.80 0.88 -6.84
CA TYR A 602 -24.69 0.22 -5.54
C TYR A 602 -25.64 -1.00 -5.43
N CYS A 603 -25.57 -1.92 -6.40
CA CYS A 603 -26.46 -3.09 -6.41
C CYS A 603 -25.83 -4.33 -7.05
N VAL A 604 -26.38 -5.49 -6.67
CA VAL A 604 -26.09 -6.77 -7.34
C VAL A 604 -27.03 -6.91 -8.54
N ILE A 605 -26.48 -7.22 -9.71
CA ILE A 605 -27.25 -7.43 -10.95
C ILE A 605 -27.15 -8.89 -11.41
N PRO A 606 -28.18 -9.43 -12.08
CA PRO A 606 -28.12 -10.81 -12.55
C PRO A 606 -27.11 -10.95 -13.70
N THR A 607 -26.34 -12.05 -13.67
CA THR A 607 -25.36 -12.38 -14.72
C THR A 607 -26.02 -12.56 -16.09
N ILE A 608 -27.18 -13.20 -16.15
CA ILE A 608 -27.93 -13.40 -17.39
C ILE A 608 -28.99 -12.31 -17.49
N LYS A 609 -29.02 -11.62 -18.64
CA LYS A 609 -30.05 -10.61 -18.93
C LYS A 609 -31.34 -11.33 -19.35
N GLU A 610 -32.46 -10.95 -18.73
CA GLU A 610 -33.77 -11.58 -18.92
C GLU A 610 -34.26 -11.55 -20.36
#